data_AF-H1XNX5-F1
#
_entry.id   AF-H1XNX5-F1
#
_cell.length_a   1.000
_cell.length_b   1.000
_cell.length_c   1.000
_cell.angle_alpha   90.00
_cell.angle_beta   90.00
_cell.angle_gamma   90.00
#
_symmetry.space_group_name_H-M   'P 1'
#
loop_
_entity.id
_entity.type
_entity.pdbx_description
1 polymer ?
#
loop_
_entity_poly.entity_id
_entity_poly.type
_entity_poly.pdbx_seq_one_letter_code
_entity_poly.pdbx_strand_id
1 'polypeptide(L)'
;MKSFNEVDVKSLNFNVFSLFDDRWLLLTAGQFSNKAFNTMTISWGSMGIMWNRPFAQVVVRPTRFTFQFMNRFDYFTLCAFPEAYRPALSLLGTKSGRDGDKIAEAGLTPFPLPEEKSVAFEEADLIVVCKKIYQDDFHPENFLDPAIEDNYAQNDYHRIYFGEVVRVLKKKIEASLPSTSLRAGLRLRSGSGSTVAERSRSNRDCEASPSAAFRASLRLRSGSMSTVAERSRSNRDCEASPSAAFRASLRFRSLRLRSGSGGGSGEG
;
A
#
# COMPACT_ATOMS: atom_id res chain seq x y z
N MET A 1 -20.04 0.06 -14.37
CA MET A 1 -18.79 0.80 -14.10
C MET A 1 -18.76 2.18 -14.78
N LYS A 2 -19.75 3.08 -14.53
CA LYS A 2 -19.76 4.40 -15.19
C LYS A 2 -18.82 5.42 -14.53
N SER A 3 -18.44 5.22 -13.27
CA SER A 3 -17.79 6.22 -12.42
C SER A 3 -16.28 6.05 -12.22
N PHE A 4 -15.66 5.00 -12.77
CA PHE A 4 -14.23 4.72 -12.64
C PHE A 4 -13.55 4.66 -14.00
N ASN A 5 -12.29 5.07 -14.05
CA ASN A 5 -11.39 4.85 -15.18
C ASN A 5 -10.28 3.90 -14.75
N GLU A 6 -9.99 2.92 -15.59
CA GLU A 6 -8.77 2.15 -15.46
C GLU A 6 -7.57 3.02 -15.84
N VAL A 7 -6.49 2.91 -15.07
CA VAL A 7 -5.27 3.67 -15.25
C VAL A 7 -4.04 2.76 -15.15
N ASP A 8 -2.96 3.15 -15.81
CA ASP A 8 -1.67 2.48 -15.62
C ASP A 8 -1.18 2.67 -14.17
N VAL A 9 -0.74 1.61 -13.52
CA VAL A 9 -0.16 1.65 -12.17
C VAL A 9 1.02 2.64 -12.06
N LYS A 10 1.80 2.82 -13.12
CA LYS A 10 2.93 3.76 -13.18
C LYS A 10 2.48 5.22 -13.29
N SER A 11 1.21 5.48 -13.61
CA SER A 11 0.63 6.83 -13.61
C SER A 11 0.21 7.30 -12.21
N LEU A 12 0.28 6.42 -11.21
CA LEU A 12 -0.03 6.75 -9.83
C LEU A 12 1.04 7.68 -9.26
N ASN A 13 0.60 8.82 -8.74
CA ASN A 13 1.44 9.80 -8.06
C ASN A 13 0.83 10.13 -6.71
N PHE A 14 1.26 9.41 -5.67
CA PHE A 14 0.90 9.68 -4.28
C PHE A 14 2.06 9.29 -3.36
N ASN A 15 2.07 9.88 -2.17
CA ASN A 15 2.98 9.48 -1.12
C ASN A 15 2.47 8.17 -0.50
N VAL A 16 3.26 7.09 -0.61
CA VAL A 16 2.89 5.76 -0.09
C VAL A 16 2.80 5.77 1.44
N PHE A 17 3.66 6.52 2.14
CA PHE A 17 3.58 6.66 3.59
C PHE A 17 2.27 7.30 4.01
N SER A 18 1.89 8.43 3.39
CA SER A 18 0.59 9.05 3.66
C SER A 18 -0.59 8.18 3.25
N LEU A 19 -0.45 7.34 2.23
CA LEU A 19 -1.52 6.41 1.85
C LEU A 19 -1.82 5.41 2.97
N PHE A 20 -0.76 4.84 3.57
CA PHE A 20 -0.90 3.82 4.61
C PHE A 20 -1.10 4.42 6.01
N ASP A 21 -0.43 5.51 6.37
CA ASP A 21 -0.45 6.08 7.72
C ASP A 21 -1.57 7.12 7.91
N ASP A 22 -1.69 8.06 6.96
CA ASP A 22 -2.64 9.16 7.06
C ASP A 22 -4.01 8.78 6.53
N ARG A 23 -4.10 8.18 5.33
CA ARG A 23 -5.38 7.94 4.65
C ARG A 23 -6.03 6.61 5.02
N TRP A 24 -5.20 5.61 5.33
CA TRP A 24 -5.58 4.20 5.47
C TRP A 24 -6.21 3.63 4.20
N LEU A 25 -6.23 2.30 4.11
CA LEU A 25 -6.88 1.58 3.04
C LEU A 25 -7.90 0.60 3.62
N LEU A 26 -8.97 0.34 2.88
CA LEU A 26 -9.79 -0.85 3.11
C LEU A 26 -9.23 -2.02 2.31
N LEU A 27 -8.82 -3.07 3.02
CA LEU A 27 -8.52 -4.38 2.47
C LEU A 27 -9.79 -5.22 2.43
N THR A 28 -10.21 -5.60 1.23
CA THR A 28 -11.41 -6.43 1.02
C THR A 28 -11.05 -7.70 0.28
N ALA A 29 -11.52 -8.83 0.78
CA ALA A 29 -11.39 -10.13 0.14
C ALA A 29 -12.71 -10.90 0.19
N GLY A 30 -12.95 -11.69 -0.84
CA GLY A 30 -14.18 -12.48 -1.00
C GLY A 30 -14.97 -12.12 -2.25
N GLN A 31 -16.15 -12.72 -2.34
CA GLN A 31 -16.98 -12.69 -3.53
C GLN A 31 -18.35 -12.07 -3.25
N PHE A 32 -18.79 -11.18 -4.15
CA PHE A 32 -20.05 -10.47 -4.00
C PHE A 32 -21.28 -11.38 -4.16
N SER A 33 -21.25 -12.34 -5.09
CA SER A 33 -22.44 -13.08 -5.56
C SER A 33 -23.15 -13.90 -4.49
N ASN A 34 -22.41 -14.39 -3.48
CA ASN A 34 -22.95 -15.14 -2.35
C ASN A 34 -22.81 -14.37 -1.03
N LYS A 35 -22.53 -13.07 -1.09
CA LYS A 35 -22.21 -12.21 0.07
C LYS A 35 -21.09 -12.77 0.96
N ALA A 36 -20.20 -13.59 0.41
CA ALA A 36 -19.06 -14.14 1.15
C ALA A 36 -17.83 -13.25 0.98
N PHE A 37 -17.89 -12.05 1.55
CA PHE A 37 -16.76 -11.12 1.60
C PHE A 37 -16.73 -10.38 2.93
N ASN A 38 -15.54 -9.88 3.28
CA ASN A 38 -15.38 -8.97 4.40
C ASN A 38 -14.31 -7.94 4.10
N THR A 39 -14.36 -6.83 4.83
CA THR A 39 -13.40 -5.75 4.73
C THR A 39 -12.78 -5.42 6.08
N MET A 40 -11.59 -4.83 6.08
CA MET A 40 -10.97 -4.25 7.26
C MET A 40 -10.09 -3.06 6.87
N THR A 41 -9.96 -2.12 7.78
CA THR A 41 -9.00 -1.02 7.64
C THR A 41 -7.59 -1.52 7.93
N ILE A 42 -6.67 -1.17 7.05
CA ILE A 42 -5.24 -1.43 7.19
C ILE A 42 -4.46 -0.12 7.14
N SER A 43 -3.42 -0.04 7.96
CA SER A 43 -2.41 1.02 7.93
C SER A 43 -0.99 0.46 7.76
N TRP A 44 -0.84 -0.86 7.66
CA TRP A 44 0.44 -1.53 7.47
C TRP A 44 0.47 -2.23 6.11
N GLY A 45 1.49 -1.92 5.32
CA GLY A 45 1.68 -2.52 4.01
C GLY A 45 2.77 -1.80 3.21
N SER A 46 2.94 -2.22 1.96
CA SER A 46 3.85 -1.58 1.02
C SER A 46 3.34 -1.71 -0.40
N MET A 47 3.85 -0.88 -1.30
CA MET A 47 3.60 -0.97 -2.75
C MET A 47 4.91 -0.74 -3.49
N GLY A 48 5.11 -1.43 -4.60
CA GLY A 48 6.34 -1.29 -5.38
C GLY A 48 6.41 -2.24 -6.56
N ILE A 49 7.64 -2.60 -6.95
CA ILE A 49 7.93 -3.59 -7.98
C ILE A 49 8.67 -4.77 -7.36
N MET A 50 8.18 -5.98 -7.58
CA MET A 50 8.82 -7.23 -7.17
C MET A 50 8.68 -8.28 -8.27
N TRP A 51 9.74 -9.06 -8.52
CA TRP A 51 9.77 -10.04 -9.62
C TRP A 51 9.40 -9.44 -10.99
N ASN A 52 9.81 -8.20 -11.24
CA ASN A 52 9.46 -7.42 -12.44
C ASN A 52 7.96 -7.14 -12.61
N ARG A 53 7.18 -7.22 -11.52
CA ARG A 53 5.72 -7.01 -11.51
C ARG A 53 5.35 -5.94 -10.48
N PRO A 54 4.39 -5.06 -10.77
CA PRO A 54 3.85 -4.17 -9.75
C PRO A 54 3.14 -5.01 -8.67
N PHE A 55 3.39 -4.70 -7.40
CA PHE A 55 2.81 -5.45 -6.30
C PHE A 55 2.38 -4.55 -5.15
N ALA A 56 1.44 -5.05 -4.35
CA ALA A 56 1.10 -4.53 -3.04
C ALA A 56 1.30 -5.63 -1.99
N GLN A 57 1.99 -5.29 -0.91
CA GLN A 57 2.12 -6.10 0.29
C GLN A 57 1.09 -5.65 1.32
N VAL A 58 0.35 -6.60 1.86
CA VAL A 58 -0.50 -6.37 3.03
C VAL A 58 -0.21 -7.42 4.10
N VAL A 59 -0.51 -7.06 5.34
CA VAL A 59 -0.35 -7.95 6.49
C VAL A 59 -1.68 -8.07 7.22
N VAL A 60 -2.07 -9.29 7.59
CA VAL A 60 -3.35 -9.56 8.26
C VAL A 60 -3.11 -10.47 9.45
N ARG A 61 -3.54 -10.03 10.64
CA ARG A 61 -3.47 -10.88 11.83
C ARG A 61 -4.46 -12.04 11.73
N PRO A 62 -4.10 -13.24 12.21
CA PRO A 62 -4.98 -14.40 12.24
C PRO A 62 -6.31 -14.16 12.99
N THR A 63 -6.30 -13.25 13.96
CA THR A 63 -7.47 -12.87 14.77
C THR A 63 -8.55 -12.12 13.96
N ARG A 64 -8.16 -11.42 12.89
CA ARG A 64 -9.07 -10.62 12.06
C ARG A 64 -9.99 -11.51 11.25
N PHE A 65 -11.29 -11.21 11.23
CA PHE A 65 -12.27 -11.99 10.46
C PHE A 65 -11.93 -12.08 8.96
N THR A 66 -11.33 -11.03 8.40
CA THR A 66 -10.85 -10.98 7.00
C THR A 66 -9.77 -12.00 6.69
N PHE A 67 -9.02 -12.52 7.69
CA PHE A 67 -7.95 -13.50 7.50
C PHE A 67 -8.43 -14.76 6.77
N GLN A 68 -9.61 -15.29 7.11
CA GLN A 68 -10.13 -16.48 6.44
C GLN A 68 -10.48 -16.21 4.96
N PHE A 69 -10.93 -14.99 4.63
CA PHE A 69 -11.23 -14.59 3.26
C PHE A 69 -9.94 -14.43 2.46
N MET A 70 -8.92 -13.81 3.08
CA MET A 70 -7.59 -13.71 2.50
C MET A 70 -6.96 -15.07 2.23
N ASN A 71 -7.20 -16.09 3.07
CA ASN A 71 -6.72 -17.44 2.80
C ASN A 71 -7.55 -18.17 1.73
N ARG A 72 -8.87 -17.93 1.67
CA ARG A 72 -9.80 -18.65 0.80
C ARG A 72 -9.84 -18.16 -0.65
N PHE A 73 -9.70 -16.86 -0.89
CA PHE A 73 -9.92 -16.24 -2.20
C PHE A 73 -8.62 -15.71 -2.81
N ASP A 74 -8.45 -15.85 -4.13
CA ASP A 74 -7.21 -15.52 -4.84
C ASP A 74 -6.96 -14.01 -4.98
N TYR A 75 -8.03 -13.21 -5.00
CA TYR A 75 -7.96 -11.76 -5.21
C TYR A 75 -8.37 -10.99 -3.96
N PHE A 76 -7.76 -9.83 -3.80
CA PHE A 76 -8.16 -8.82 -2.83
C PHE A 76 -8.12 -7.44 -3.47
N THR A 77 -8.84 -6.49 -2.89
CA THR A 77 -8.80 -5.09 -3.30
C THR A 77 -8.29 -4.21 -2.16
N LEU A 78 -7.58 -3.15 -2.54
CA LEU A 78 -7.20 -2.05 -1.67
C LEU A 78 -7.94 -0.80 -2.14
N CYS A 79 -8.81 -0.28 -1.30
CA CYS A 79 -9.59 0.92 -1.62
C CYS A 79 -9.11 2.09 -0.76
N ALA A 80 -8.74 3.20 -1.39
CA ALA A 80 -8.52 4.48 -0.71
C ALA A 80 -9.77 5.35 -0.81
N PHE A 81 -10.00 6.17 0.21
CA PHE A 81 -11.22 6.97 0.34
C PHE A 81 -10.89 8.43 0.64
N PRO A 82 -11.72 9.38 0.19
CA PRO A 82 -11.64 10.77 0.64
C PRO A 82 -11.73 10.88 2.17
N GLU A 83 -11.15 11.93 2.73
CA GLU A 83 -11.07 12.16 4.19
C GLU A 83 -12.44 12.12 4.89
N ALA A 84 -13.51 12.53 4.21
CA ALA A 84 -14.88 12.48 4.74
C ALA A 84 -15.32 11.08 5.19
N TYR A 85 -14.71 10.02 4.67
CA TYR A 85 -15.00 8.62 5.04
C TYR A 85 -14.13 8.09 6.17
N ARG A 86 -13.27 8.92 6.78
CA ARG A 86 -12.42 8.51 7.91
C ARG A 86 -13.21 7.82 9.05
N PRO A 87 -14.41 8.30 9.45
CA PRO A 87 -15.21 7.60 10.47
C PRO A 87 -15.62 6.18 10.06
N ALA A 88 -15.95 5.96 8.79
CA ALA A 88 -16.29 4.63 8.25
C ALA A 88 -15.10 3.68 8.33
N LEU A 89 -13.90 4.16 7.97
CA LEU A 89 -12.67 3.37 8.08
C LEU A 89 -12.32 3.07 9.54
N SER A 90 -12.49 4.01 10.48
CA SER A 90 -12.30 3.73 11.91
C SER A 90 -13.23 2.61 12.41
N LEU A 91 -14.51 2.65 12.03
CA LEU A 91 -15.48 1.62 12.39
C LEU A 91 -15.06 0.24 11.84
N LEU A 92 -14.69 0.19 10.55
CA LEU A 92 -14.33 -1.06 9.87
C LEU A 92 -13.01 -1.66 10.35
N GLY A 93 -12.12 -0.85 10.94
CA GLY A 93 -10.89 -1.29 11.58
C GLY A 93 -11.09 -1.84 13.01
N THR A 94 -12.09 -1.32 13.73
CA THR A 94 -12.35 -1.63 15.14
C THR A 94 -13.35 -2.77 15.32
N LYS A 95 -14.42 -2.79 14.51
CA LYS A 95 -15.49 -3.78 14.64
C LYS A 95 -15.19 -5.05 13.83
N SER A 96 -15.43 -6.20 14.47
CA SER A 96 -15.36 -7.50 13.81
C SER A 96 -16.54 -7.68 12.86
N GLY A 97 -16.30 -8.30 11.70
CA GLY A 97 -17.37 -8.71 10.77
C GLY A 97 -18.05 -10.03 11.16
N ARG A 98 -17.67 -10.64 12.29
CA ARG A 98 -18.28 -11.89 12.79
C ARG A 98 -19.71 -11.70 13.29
N ASP A 99 -19.98 -10.54 13.88
CA ASP A 99 -21.18 -10.32 14.71
C ASP A 99 -22.20 -9.38 14.03
N GLY A 100 -22.05 -9.10 12.73
CA GLY A 100 -22.99 -8.28 11.96
C GLY A 100 -22.43 -7.70 10.66
N ASP A 101 -23.28 -6.97 9.93
CA ASP A 101 -22.92 -6.29 8.69
C ASP A 101 -22.34 -4.90 8.97
N LYS A 102 -21.06 -4.88 9.38
CA LYS A 102 -20.34 -3.65 9.65
C LYS A 102 -20.14 -2.75 8.43
N ILE A 103 -20.28 -3.30 7.21
CA ILE A 103 -20.13 -2.54 5.96
C ILE A 103 -21.35 -1.67 5.76
N ALA A 104 -22.54 -2.23 5.96
CA ALA A 104 -23.79 -1.47 5.96
C ALA A 104 -23.80 -0.39 7.06
N GLU A 105 -23.35 -0.73 8.27
CA GLU A 105 -23.24 0.23 9.39
C GLU A 105 -22.26 1.38 9.10
N ALA A 106 -21.18 1.10 8.35
CA ALA A 106 -20.23 2.10 7.90
C ALA A 106 -20.78 3.02 6.78
N GLY A 107 -21.97 2.72 6.23
CA GLY A 107 -22.59 3.49 5.16
C GLY A 107 -21.83 3.40 3.83
N LEU A 108 -21.10 2.31 3.59
CA LEU A 108 -20.38 2.10 2.33
C LEU A 108 -21.16 1.18 1.39
N THR A 109 -21.01 1.42 0.08
CA THR A 109 -21.75 0.71 -0.96
C THR A 109 -20.83 -0.25 -1.70
N PRO A 110 -20.82 -1.56 -1.35
CA PRO A 110 -20.00 -2.53 -2.04
C PRO A 110 -20.54 -2.83 -3.43
N PHE A 111 -19.64 -2.98 -4.41
CA PHE A 111 -19.98 -3.40 -5.77
C PHE A 111 -19.03 -4.50 -6.28
N PRO A 112 -19.51 -5.40 -7.17
CA PRO A 112 -18.70 -6.49 -7.69
C PRO A 112 -17.71 -6.02 -8.76
N LEU A 113 -16.54 -6.67 -8.79
CA LEU A 113 -15.60 -6.68 -9.91
C LEU A 113 -15.62 -8.09 -10.52
N PRO A 114 -16.41 -8.32 -11.60
CA PRO A 114 -16.71 -9.68 -12.07
C PRO A 114 -15.49 -10.45 -12.61
N GLU A 115 -14.56 -9.76 -13.27
CA GLU A 115 -13.37 -10.36 -13.88
C GLU A 115 -12.47 -11.02 -12.84
N GLU A 116 -12.28 -10.37 -11.68
CA GLU A 116 -11.45 -10.84 -10.59
C GLU A 116 -12.23 -11.54 -9.47
N LYS A 117 -13.56 -11.63 -9.63
CA LYS A 117 -14.50 -12.15 -8.61
C LYS A 117 -14.30 -11.49 -7.24
N SER A 118 -13.96 -10.21 -7.23
CA SER A 118 -13.66 -9.43 -6.03
C SER A 118 -14.71 -8.35 -5.77
N VAL A 119 -14.52 -7.61 -4.67
CA VAL A 119 -15.46 -6.56 -4.22
C VAL A 119 -14.69 -5.26 -4.02
N ALA A 120 -15.28 -4.13 -4.39
CA ALA A 120 -14.79 -2.78 -4.12
C ALA A 120 -15.93 -1.87 -3.65
N PHE A 121 -15.69 -0.57 -3.48
CA PHE A 121 -16.66 0.38 -2.92
C PHE A 121 -16.88 1.58 -3.83
N GLU A 122 -18.12 2.03 -3.98
CA GLU A 122 -18.47 3.16 -4.85
C GLU A 122 -17.88 4.49 -4.35
N GLU A 123 -17.65 4.59 -3.05
CA GLU A 123 -17.12 5.77 -2.37
C GLU A 123 -15.59 5.93 -2.51
N ALA A 124 -14.90 4.86 -2.93
CA ALA A 124 -13.45 4.88 -3.09
C ALA A 124 -13.01 5.84 -4.21
N ASP A 125 -11.90 6.54 -4.02
CA ASP A 125 -11.28 7.37 -5.08
C ASP A 125 -10.16 6.64 -5.84
N LEU A 126 -9.62 5.57 -5.23
CA LEU A 126 -8.64 4.66 -5.80
C LEU A 126 -9.00 3.23 -5.39
N ILE A 127 -8.98 2.32 -6.36
CA ILE A 127 -9.14 0.88 -6.14
C ILE A 127 -7.96 0.18 -6.82
N VAL A 128 -7.19 -0.57 -6.04
CA VAL A 128 -6.10 -1.41 -6.53
C VAL A 128 -6.54 -2.87 -6.40
N VAL A 129 -6.67 -3.56 -7.53
CA VAL A 129 -7.07 -4.96 -7.58
C VAL A 129 -5.82 -5.81 -7.64
N CYS A 130 -5.70 -6.75 -6.69
CA CYS A 130 -4.51 -7.55 -6.51
C CYS A 130 -4.82 -9.03 -6.59
N LYS A 131 -3.99 -9.78 -7.34
CA LYS A 131 -3.99 -11.24 -7.31
C LYS A 131 -2.89 -11.71 -6.38
N LYS A 132 -3.21 -12.50 -5.35
CA LYS A 132 -2.18 -13.08 -4.48
C LYS A 132 -1.21 -13.94 -5.29
N ILE A 133 0.08 -13.69 -5.09
CA ILE A 133 1.17 -14.42 -5.75
C ILE A 133 2.16 -15.02 -4.75
N TYR A 134 2.13 -14.59 -3.50
CA TYR A 134 2.95 -15.12 -2.41
C TYR A 134 2.30 -14.82 -1.06
N GLN A 135 2.55 -15.67 -0.07
CA GLN A 135 2.19 -15.45 1.32
C GLN A 135 3.23 -16.09 2.24
N ASP A 136 3.42 -15.50 3.41
CA ASP A 136 4.26 -16.06 4.47
C ASP A 136 3.86 -15.49 5.83
N ASP A 137 4.21 -16.15 6.93
CA ASP A 137 3.94 -15.66 8.27
C ASP A 137 5.14 -14.89 8.83
N PHE A 138 4.90 -13.88 9.68
CA PHE A 138 6.00 -13.28 10.43
C PHE A 138 6.53 -14.28 11.45
N HIS A 139 7.85 -14.47 11.40
CA HIS A 139 8.62 -15.31 12.30
C HIS A 139 9.33 -14.41 13.32
N PRO A 140 8.93 -14.39 14.59
CA PRO A 140 9.49 -13.47 15.60
C PRO A 140 11.01 -13.64 15.78
N GLU A 141 11.52 -14.86 15.59
CA GLU A 141 12.96 -15.16 15.58
C GLU A 141 13.76 -14.38 14.52
N ASN A 142 13.07 -13.85 13.50
CA ASN A 142 13.67 -13.04 12.44
C ASN A 142 13.57 -11.52 12.72
N PHE A 143 12.99 -11.09 13.84
CA PHE A 143 13.02 -9.69 14.24
C PHE A 143 14.42 -9.30 14.71
N LEU A 144 15.07 -8.43 13.93
CA LEU A 144 16.40 -7.89 14.27
C LEU A 144 16.34 -6.81 15.35
N ASP A 145 15.18 -6.13 15.45
CA ASP A 145 14.87 -5.20 16.53
C ASP A 145 13.85 -5.85 17.47
N PRO A 146 14.25 -6.21 18.72
CA PRO A 146 13.35 -6.85 19.69
C PRO A 146 12.13 -6.00 20.06
N ALA A 147 12.18 -4.66 19.92
CA ALA A 147 11.05 -3.79 20.24
C ALA A 147 9.84 -4.01 19.31
N ILE A 148 10.03 -4.66 18.16
CA ILE A 148 8.92 -5.04 17.27
C ILE A 148 7.94 -5.99 17.97
N GLU A 149 8.43 -6.82 18.90
CA GLU A 149 7.65 -7.80 19.65
C GLU A 149 6.53 -7.14 20.47
N ASP A 150 6.70 -5.89 20.90
CA ASP A 150 5.69 -5.13 21.66
C ASP A 150 4.37 -4.96 20.89
N ASN A 151 4.40 -5.13 19.56
CA ASN A 151 3.20 -5.12 18.73
C ASN A 151 2.38 -6.43 18.83
N TYR A 152 2.88 -7.48 19.48
CA TYR A 152 2.35 -8.84 19.44
C TYR A 152 2.08 -9.44 20.83
N ALA A 153 1.39 -8.71 21.70
CA ALA A 153 1.05 -9.15 23.07
C ALA A 153 0.33 -10.52 23.18
N GLN A 154 -0.29 -11.00 22.10
CA GLN A 154 -1.01 -12.30 22.05
C GLN A 154 -0.28 -13.36 21.21
N ASN A 155 0.96 -13.11 20.78
CA ASN A 155 1.69 -13.95 19.82
C ASN A 155 0.91 -14.20 18.52
N ASP A 156 0.07 -13.23 18.10
CA ASP A 156 -0.80 -13.31 16.93
C ASP A 156 -0.16 -12.65 15.70
N TYR A 157 1.03 -13.13 15.34
CA TYR A 157 1.84 -12.58 14.26
C TYR A 157 1.08 -12.54 12.94
N HIS A 158 1.26 -11.45 12.18
CA HIS A 158 0.56 -11.29 10.91
C HIS A 158 1.03 -12.32 9.87
N ARG A 159 0.10 -12.73 9.00
CA ARG A 159 0.44 -13.26 7.68
C ARG A 159 0.64 -12.13 6.70
N ILE A 160 1.75 -12.18 5.99
CA ILE A 160 2.09 -11.36 4.84
C ILE A 160 1.44 -11.94 3.59
N TYR A 161 0.86 -11.08 2.76
CA TYR A 161 0.39 -11.42 1.42
C TYR A 161 0.99 -10.45 0.41
N PHE A 162 1.60 -10.98 -0.64
CA PHE A 162 1.96 -10.19 -1.81
C PHE A 162 0.90 -10.41 -2.89
N GLY A 163 0.32 -9.31 -3.34
CA GLY A 163 -0.58 -9.29 -4.47
C GLY A 163 0.05 -8.60 -5.66
N GLU A 164 0.12 -9.26 -6.81
CA GLU A 164 0.37 -8.58 -8.07
C GLU A 164 -0.77 -7.60 -8.34
N VAL A 165 -0.44 -6.35 -8.65
CA VAL A 165 -1.41 -5.37 -9.09
C VAL A 165 -1.82 -5.70 -10.52
N VAL A 166 -3.03 -6.22 -10.69
CA VAL A 166 -3.58 -6.61 -12.00
C VAL A 166 -4.45 -5.53 -12.62
N ARG A 167 -5.05 -4.66 -11.80
CA ARG A 167 -5.87 -3.54 -12.27
C ARG A 167 -5.85 -2.38 -11.28
N VAL A 168 -5.87 -1.16 -11.78
CA VAL A 168 -6.01 0.06 -10.97
C VAL A 168 -7.14 0.90 -11.52
N LEU A 169 -8.09 1.26 -10.65
CA LEU A 169 -9.24 2.09 -11.01
C LEU A 169 -9.17 3.39 -10.20
N LYS A 170 -9.34 4.53 -10.88
CA LYS A 170 -9.51 5.85 -10.24
C LYS A 170 -10.90 6.38 -10.49
N LYS A 171 -11.50 7.00 -9.48
CA LYS A 171 -12.81 7.64 -9.63
C LYS A 171 -12.71 8.81 -10.60
N LYS A 172 -13.67 8.93 -11.51
CA LYS A 172 -13.78 10.06 -12.42
C LYS A 172 -14.03 11.32 -11.58
N ILE A 173 -13.25 12.37 -11.83
CA ILE A 173 -13.58 13.70 -11.33
C ILE A 173 -14.68 14.22 -12.23
N GLU A 174 -15.93 14.17 -11.77
CA GLU A 174 -16.98 14.96 -12.41
C GLU A 174 -16.65 16.43 -12.10
N ALA A 175 -16.22 17.16 -13.13
CA ALA A 175 -16.06 18.60 -13.02
C ALA A 175 -17.45 19.20 -12.75
N SER A 176 -17.74 19.52 -11.49
CA SER A 176 -18.90 20.31 -11.15
C SER A 176 -18.71 21.68 -11.79
N LEU A 177 -19.50 21.97 -12.84
CA LEU A 177 -19.62 23.32 -13.36
C LEU A 177 -20.10 24.23 -12.21
N PRO A 178 -19.44 25.35 -11.92
CA PRO A 178 -19.96 26.29 -10.93
C PRO A 178 -21.31 26.81 -11.42
N SER A 179 -22.38 26.52 -10.67
CA SER A 179 -23.69 27.11 -10.90
C SER A 179 -23.64 28.59 -10.50
N THR A 180 -23.22 29.46 -11.42
CA THR A 180 -23.39 30.90 -11.29
C THR A 180 -23.95 31.46 -12.59
N SER A 181 -25.27 31.64 -12.62
CA SER A 181 -25.89 32.69 -13.44
C SER A 181 -27.07 33.31 -12.70
N LEU A 182 -26.77 34.07 -11.63
CA LEU A 182 -27.64 35.19 -11.30
C LEU A 182 -27.46 36.22 -12.42
N ARG A 183 -28.37 36.20 -13.41
CA ARG A 183 -28.56 37.31 -14.34
C ARG A 183 -29.11 38.50 -13.55
N ALA A 184 -28.24 39.32 -12.99
CA ALA A 184 -28.59 40.69 -12.64
C ALA A 184 -28.64 41.50 -13.95
N GLY A 185 -29.85 41.81 -14.41
CA GLY A 185 -30.07 42.65 -15.57
C GLY A 185 -29.55 44.06 -15.33
N LEU A 186 -28.43 44.42 -15.95
CA LEU A 186 -27.98 45.80 -16.07
C LEU A 186 -28.46 46.36 -17.41
N ARG A 187 -29.51 47.18 -17.34
CA ARG A 187 -30.01 47.97 -18.47
C ARG A 187 -28.93 48.99 -18.88
N LEU A 188 -28.44 48.89 -20.11
CA LEU A 188 -27.63 49.92 -20.75
C LEU A 188 -28.49 51.17 -20.97
N ARG A 189 -28.09 52.28 -20.35
CA ARG A 189 -28.48 53.63 -20.79
C ARG A 189 -27.44 54.12 -21.79
N SER A 190 -27.93 54.57 -22.93
CA SER A 190 -27.18 55.27 -23.98
C SER A 190 -26.61 56.60 -23.46
N GLY A 191 -25.36 56.88 -23.82
CA GLY A 191 -24.68 58.14 -23.54
C GLY A 191 -23.47 58.30 -24.46
N SER A 192 -23.61 59.22 -25.40
CA SER A 192 -22.66 59.71 -26.41
C SER A 192 -21.32 60.20 -25.84
N GLY A 193 -20.21 60.03 -26.58
CA GLY A 193 -19.03 60.88 -26.40
C GLY A 193 -17.69 60.31 -26.87
N SER A 194 -17.27 60.74 -28.07
CA SER A 194 -15.91 61.08 -28.52
C SER A 194 -14.71 60.11 -28.31
N THR A 195 -14.19 59.68 -29.46
CA THR A 195 -12.79 59.52 -29.87
C THR A 195 -11.71 60.16 -28.97
N VAL A 196 -10.61 59.43 -28.70
CA VAL A 196 -9.21 59.81 -29.04
C VAL A 196 -8.35 58.53 -29.03
N ALA A 197 -7.51 58.39 -30.05
CA ALA A 197 -6.47 57.38 -30.18
C ALA A 197 -5.16 57.88 -29.54
N GLU A 198 -4.41 57.02 -28.86
CA GLU A 198 -2.99 57.28 -28.61
C GLU A 198 -2.16 55.99 -28.60
N ARG A 199 -1.07 56.03 -29.37
CA ARG A 199 -0.01 55.03 -29.49
C ARG A 199 1.15 55.41 -28.57
N SER A 200 1.77 54.43 -27.93
CA SER A 200 3.22 54.37 -27.64
C SER A 200 3.54 52.93 -27.16
N ARG A 201 4.24 52.07 -27.91
CA ARG A 201 5.72 51.91 -28.00
C ARG A 201 6.39 52.19 -26.64
N SER A 202 7.07 51.25 -25.98
CA SER A 202 8.37 50.70 -26.40
C SER A 202 8.97 49.79 -25.30
N ASN A 203 9.81 48.85 -25.75
CA ASN A 203 10.96 48.18 -25.11
C ASN A 203 10.76 47.39 -23.80
N ARG A 204 10.98 46.07 -23.86
CA ARG A 204 12.26 45.34 -23.62
C ARG A 204 12.69 45.47 -22.15
N ASP A 205 12.80 44.34 -21.47
CA ASP A 205 14.12 43.81 -21.11
C ASP A 205 14.03 42.31 -20.73
N CYS A 206 15.02 41.58 -21.22
CA CYS A 206 15.37 40.21 -20.88
C CYS A 206 16.31 40.20 -19.65
N GLU A 207 16.62 38.99 -19.18
CA GLU A 207 17.60 38.63 -18.13
C GLU A 207 17.07 38.68 -16.69
N ALA A 208 17.43 37.77 -15.76
CA ALA A 208 18.20 36.53 -15.79
C ALA A 208 17.88 35.74 -14.50
N SER A 209 18.19 34.44 -14.51
CA SER A 209 18.27 33.58 -13.32
C SER A 209 19.39 34.04 -12.36
N PRO A 210 19.32 33.68 -11.07
CA PRO A 210 20.44 32.92 -10.54
C PRO A 210 20.08 31.75 -9.62
N SER A 211 20.94 30.75 -9.72
CA SER A 211 21.09 29.58 -8.86
C SER A 211 21.73 29.93 -7.51
N ALA A 212 21.42 29.08 -6.51
CA ALA A 212 22.18 28.74 -5.31
C ALA A 212 22.29 29.77 -4.15
N ALA A 213 21.68 29.42 -3.02
CA ALA A 213 22.34 29.44 -1.70
C ALA A 213 21.54 28.66 -0.66
N PHE A 214 21.94 27.41 -0.45
CA PHE A 214 21.58 26.58 0.70
C PHE A 214 22.35 27.09 1.93
N ARG A 215 21.67 27.62 2.95
CA ARG A 215 22.26 27.88 4.27
C ARG A 215 21.34 27.36 5.37
N ALA A 216 21.65 26.16 5.85
CA ALA A 216 21.16 25.64 7.12
C ALA A 216 21.78 26.45 8.26
N SER A 217 20.95 26.95 9.18
CA SER A 217 21.38 27.56 10.44
C SER A 217 20.98 26.63 11.58
N LEU A 218 21.93 25.81 12.05
CA LEU A 218 21.82 25.07 13.32
C LEU A 218 22.14 26.05 14.46
N ARG A 219 21.18 26.29 15.35
CA ARG A 219 21.45 26.95 16.65
C ARG A 219 21.70 25.88 17.69
N LEU A 220 22.96 25.76 18.13
CA LEU A 220 23.35 25.08 19.35
C LEU A 220 23.15 26.03 20.54
N ARG A 221 22.48 25.55 21.60
CA ARG A 221 22.60 26.10 22.95
C ARG A 221 23.13 25.01 23.89
N SER A 222 24.26 25.34 24.50
CA SER A 222 24.84 24.84 25.75
C SER A 222 23.80 24.54 26.85
N GLY A 223 23.97 23.63 27.80
CA GLY A 223 25.09 22.76 28.19
C GLY A 223 24.83 22.26 29.62
N SER A 224 25.45 21.16 30.03
CA SER A 224 25.86 20.92 31.42
C SER A 224 26.98 19.88 31.45
N MET A 225 28.01 20.20 32.23
CA MET A 225 29.22 19.41 32.44
C MET A 225 28.94 18.31 33.47
N SER A 226 29.49 17.12 33.23
CA SER A 226 30.07 16.30 34.30
C SER A 226 31.32 15.59 33.80
N THR A 227 32.39 15.79 34.55
CA THR A 227 33.75 15.30 34.37
C THR A 227 33.88 13.86 34.86
N VAL A 228 34.42 12.93 34.06
CA VAL A 228 35.22 11.79 34.56
C VAL A 228 36.33 11.43 33.58
N ALA A 229 37.56 11.67 34.05
CA ALA A 229 38.86 11.04 33.81
C ALA A 229 39.15 10.26 32.51
N GLU A 230 40.16 10.75 31.81
CA GLU A 230 41.00 10.04 30.84
C GLU A 230 41.67 8.78 31.43
N ARG A 231 41.74 7.72 30.62
CA ARG A 231 42.95 6.88 30.53
C ARG A 231 43.13 6.37 29.10
N SER A 232 44.27 6.77 28.55
CA SER A 232 44.87 6.45 27.25
C SER A 232 45.30 4.99 27.08
N ARG A 233 45.33 4.55 25.81
CA ARG A 233 46.19 3.53 25.12
C ARG A 233 45.30 2.57 24.32
N SER A 234 45.60 2.15 23.10
CA SER A 234 46.59 2.47 22.08
C SER A 234 46.16 1.67 20.83
N ASN A 235 46.36 2.24 19.64
CA ASN A 235 46.22 1.56 18.35
C ASN A 235 46.94 0.20 18.28
N ARG A 236 46.28 -0.77 17.63
CA ARG A 236 46.73 -2.01 16.96
C ARG A 236 45.52 -2.97 16.95
N ASP A 237 45.06 -3.64 15.90
CA ASP A 237 45.51 -3.90 14.54
C ASP A 237 44.29 -4.28 13.68
N CYS A 238 44.35 -4.00 12.38
CA CYS A 238 43.44 -4.54 11.37
C CYS A 238 43.94 -5.93 10.95
N GLU A 239 43.18 -7.00 11.18
CA GLU A 239 43.25 -8.28 10.44
C GLU A 239 41.84 -8.90 10.44
N ALA A 240 41.14 -8.95 9.31
CA ALA A 240 41.14 -10.03 8.32
C ALA A 240 40.50 -11.34 8.82
N SER A 241 39.30 -11.66 8.29
CA SER A 241 38.63 -12.96 8.43
C SER A 241 39.46 -14.12 7.88
N PRO A 242 39.15 -15.35 8.33
CA PRO A 242 39.06 -16.44 7.37
C PRO A 242 37.73 -17.22 7.44
N SER A 243 37.22 -17.42 6.24
CA SER A 243 36.29 -18.48 5.80
C SER A 243 36.72 -19.89 6.23
N ALA A 244 35.76 -20.68 6.73
CA ALA A 244 35.59 -22.16 6.65
C ALA A 244 34.72 -22.59 7.86
N ALA A 245 33.68 -23.41 7.78
CA ALA A 245 33.62 -24.67 7.07
C ALA A 245 32.15 -25.07 6.79
N PHE A 246 31.85 -25.32 5.52
CA PHE A 246 30.65 -26.02 5.08
C PHE A 246 31.08 -27.37 4.51
N ARG A 247 31.07 -28.45 5.32
CA ARG A 247 31.20 -29.85 4.85
C ARG A 247 30.62 -30.85 5.86
N ALA A 248 29.47 -31.41 5.55
CA ALA A 248 29.06 -32.77 5.92
C ALA A 248 27.98 -33.23 4.91
N SER A 249 28.38 -33.90 3.82
CA SER A 249 28.38 -35.37 3.68
C SER A 249 27.03 -35.97 3.25
N LEU A 250 26.69 -35.82 1.96
CA LEU A 250 25.77 -36.70 1.24
C LEU A 250 26.51 -38.00 0.88
N ARG A 251 26.16 -39.13 1.49
CA ARG A 251 26.57 -40.46 1.03
C ARG A 251 25.48 -41.04 0.12
N PHE A 252 25.76 -41.06 -1.17
CA PHE A 252 25.13 -41.98 -2.12
C PHE A 252 25.64 -43.41 -1.85
N ARG A 253 24.73 -44.39 -1.76
CA ARG A 253 25.03 -45.80 -1.99
C ARG A 253 24.08 -46.32 -3.05
N SER A 254 24.59 -46.48 -4.27
CA SER A 254 24.03 -47.40 -5.26
C SER A 254 24.76 -48.74 -5.15
N LEU A 255 24.04 -49.85 -5.07
CA LEU A 255 24.57 -51.18 -5.37
C LEU A 255 23.50 -52.00 -6.08
N ARG A 256 23.94 -52.63 -7.18
CA ARG A 256 23.19 -53.33 -8.22
C ARG A 256 22.75 -54.74 -7.80
N LEU A 257 21.61 -55.15 -8.36
CA LEU A 257 21.26 -56.41 -9.07
C LEU A 257 21.75 -57.79 -8.53
N ARG A 258 20.77 -58.68 -8.33
CA ARG A 258 20.69 -60.10 -8.80
C ARG A 258 19.22 -60.54 -8.68
N SER A 259 18.47 -60.68 -9.78
CA SER A 259 18.21 -61.91 -10.55
C SER A 259 17.67 -63.10 -9.71
N GLY A 260 16.39 -63.41 -9.89
CA GLY A 260 15.73 -64.61 -9.37
C GLY A 260 14.40 -64.83 -10.09
N SER A 261 14.43 -65.71 -11.09
CA SER A 261 13.34 -66.20 -11.94
C SER A 261 12.49 -67.29 -11.27
N GLY A 262 11.24 -67.42 -11.74
CA GLY A 262 10.36 -68.58 -11.52
C GLY A 262 9.10 -68.19 -10.75
N GLY A 263 7.88 -68.47 -11.17
CA GLY A 263 7.32 -69.29 -12.24
C GLY A 263 5.81 -69.37 -11.93
N GLY A 264 4.96 -69.28 -12.94
CA GLY A 264 3.51 -69.29 -12.77
C GLY A 264 2.89 -70.68 -12.70
N SER A 265 1.75 -70.77 -12.04
CA SER A 265 0.61 -71.71 -12.19
C SER A 265 -0.33 -71.40 -11.02
N GLY A 266 -1.60 -71.05 -11.18
CA GLY A 266 -2.62 -71.78 -11.92
C GLY A 266 -3.40 -72.65 -10.94
N GLU A 267 -4.72 -72.40 -10.87
CA GLU A 267 -5.79 -73.19 -10.23
C GLU A 267 -6.08 -72.99 -8.73
N GLY A 268 -7.37 -72.76 -8.44
CA GLY A 268 -7.98 -72.58 -7.13
C GLY A 268 -9.17 -71.64 -7.17
#